data_AF-H0TF84-F1
#
_entry.id   AF-H0TF84-F1
#
_cell.length_a   1.000
_cell.length_b   1.000
_cell.length_c   1.000
_cell.angle_alpha   90.00
_cell.angle_beta   90.00
_cell.angle_gamma   90.00
#
_symmetry.space_group_name_H-M   'P 1'
#
loop_
_entity.id
_entity.type
_entity.pdbx_description
1 polymer ?
#
loop_
_entity_poly.entity_id
_entity_poly.type
_entity_poly.pdbx_seq_one_letter_code
_entity_poly.pdbx_strand_id
1 'polypeptide(L)'
;MATVREKIEPQAIVFKDDGLVPNNPMPFLIYKGAVDVAGGHPEETIEKLFGANGWGDMWRNGVYDYLHYHATVHEALGVSSGSARVRFGGDKGKDFDLAPGDVAILPAGTGHQCISASDDFCIVGAYPPGPKMQITRPTPENHAKALKSIPQVPMPPTDPVMGNDGPLLHLWNPRHR
;
A
#
# COMPACT_ATOMS: atom_id res chain seq x y z
N MET A 1 6.35 18.57 -15.99
CA MET A 1 6.11 17.24 -16.58
C MET A 1 5.15 16.51 -15.67
N ALA A 2 4.22 15.72 -16.20
CA ALA A 2 3.27 14.99 -15.37
C ALA A 2 4.02 13.96 -14.52
N THR A 3 3.86 14.03 -13.20
CA THR A 3 4.51 13.11 -12.24
C THR A 3 4.00 11.67 -12.40
N VAL A 4 2.79 11.50 -12.94
CA VAL A 4 2.15 10.21 -13.20
C VAL A 4 2.14 9.93 -14.70
N ARG A 5 2.46 8.69 -15.10
CA ARG A 5 2.36 8.27 -16.51
C ARG A 5 0.90 8.15 -16.95
N GLU A 6 0.55 8.69 -18.12
CA GLU A 6 -0.83 8.66 -18.64
C GLU A 6 -1.34 7.22 -18.89
N LYS A 7 -2.62 6.97 -18.57
CA LYS A 7 -3.36 5.70 -18.79
C LYS A 7 -2.86 4.47 -18.02
N ILE A 8 -2.30 4.65 -16.84
CA ILE A 8 -1.86 3.53 -16.00
C ILE A 8 -3.00 2.96 -15.16
N GLU A 9 -3.24 1.65 -15.26
CA GLU A 9 -4.26 0.96 -14.45
C GLU A 9 -3.58 0.05 -13.40
N PRO A 10 -4.11 -0.03 -12.18
CA PRO A 10 -3.56 -0.92 -11.18
C PRO A 10 -4.00 -2.37 -11.44
N GLN A 11 -3.15 -3.32 -11.06
CA GLN A 11 -3.62 -4.68 -10.82
C GLN A 11 -4.36 -4.70 -9.47
N ALA A 12 -5.55 -5.30 -9.45
CA ALA A 12 -6.39 -5.40 -8.26
C ALA A 12 -6.54 -6.86 -7.82
N ILE A 13 -6.17 -7.16 -6.57
CA ILE A 13 -6.12 -8.54 -6.05
C ILE A 13 -6.76 -8.58 -4.66
N VAL A 14 -7.76 -9.45 -4.50
CA VAL A 14 -8.38 -9.71 -3.19
C VAL A 14 -7.67 -10.88 -2.54
N PHE A 15 -7.01 -10.62 -1.42
CA PHE A 15 -6.46 -11.67 -0.56
C PHE A 15 -7.50 -12.14 0.45
N LYS A 16 -7.58 -13.44 0.67
CA LYS A 16 -8.48 -14.03 1.68
C LYS A 16 -7.81 -14.02 3.05
N ASP A 17 -8.63 -13.96 4.09
CA ASP A 17 -8.18 -14.26 5.44
C ASP A 17 -7.52 -15.66 5.48
N ASP A 18 -6.29 -15.74 6.01
CA ASP A 18 -5.54 -17.00 6.11
C ASP A 18 -5.61 -17.67 7.50
N GLY A 19 -6.27 -17.02 8.46
CA GLY A 19 -6.44 -17.44 9.86
C GLY A 19 -5.58 -16.66 10.86
N LEU A 20 -4.55 -15.94 10.40
CA LEU A 20 -3.72 -15.06 11.23
C LEU A 20 -3.57 -13.66 10.64
N VAL A 21 -3.60 -13.55 9.32
CA VAL A 21 -3.67 -12.30 8.57
C VAL A 21 -5.10 -12.11 8.07
N PRO A 22 -5.81 -11.08 8.55
CA PRO A 22 -7.23 -10.89 8.22
C PRO A 22 -7.45 -10.49 6.75
N ASN A 23 -6.48 -9.79 6.14
CA ASN A 23 -6.62 -9.16 4.83
C ASN A 23 -7.89 -8.29 4.77
N ASN A 24 -8.39 -8.00 3.56
CA ASN A 24 -9.54 -7.15 3.35
C ASN A 24 -10.34 -7.59 2.11
N PRO A 25 -11.68 -7.49 2.12
CA PRO A 25 -12.50 -7.66 0.91
C PRO A 25 -12.22 -6.61 -0.18
N MET A 26 -11.73 -5.43 0.20
CA MET A 26 -11.20 -4.45 -0.74
C MET A 26 -9.91 -4.99 -1.36
N PRO A 27 -9.71 -4.85 -2.69
CA PRO A 27 -8.52 -5.36 -3.34
C PRO A 27 -7.27 -4.57 -2.94
N PHE A 28 -6.18 -5.27 -2.68
CA PHE A 28 -4.83 -4.72 -2.80
C PHE A 28 -4.62 -4.23 -4.23
N LEU A 29 -4.03 -3.04 -4.38
CA LEU A 29 -3.75 -2.43 -5.67
C LEU A 29 -2.25 -2.29 -5.88
N ILE A 30 -1.77 -2.56 -7.09
CA ILE A 30 -0.39 -2.28 -7.48
C ILE A 30 -0.33 -1.63 -8.86
N TYR A 31 0.24 -0.43 -8.92
CA TYR A 31 0.60 0.25 -10.14
C TYR A 31 2.07 -0.01 -10.46
N LYS A 32 2.35 -0.45 -11.70
CA LYS A 32 3.73 -0.71 -12.15
C LYS A 32 4.27 0.50 -12.91
N GLY A 33 5.29 1.18 -12.36
CA GLY A 33 5.90 2.37 -12.94
C GLY A 33 4.94 3.56 -13.06
N ALA A 34 4.08 3.78 -12.07
CA ALA A 34 3.14 4.91 -12.04
C ALA A 34 3.84 6.26 -11.93
N VAL A 35 4.91 6.34 -11.13
CA VAL A 35 5.59 7.60 -10.83
C VAL A 35 6.86 7.71 -11.67
N ASP A 36 7.06 8.85 -12.32
CA ASP A 36 8.33 9.14 -12.98
C ASP A 36 9.38 9.59 -11.94
N VAL A 37 10.25 8.66 -11.56
CA VAL A 37 11.29 8.85 -10.54
C VAL A 37 12.67 9.11 -11.13
N ALA A 38 12.78 9.36 -12.45
CA ALA A 38 14.07 9.59 -13.11
C ALA A 38 14.72 10.96 -12.77
N GLY A 39 13.97 11.88 -12.18
CA GLY A 39 14.35 13.30 -11.98
C GLY A 39 15.34 13.61 -10.85
N GLY A 40 16.12 12.64 -10.37
CA GLY A 40 17.19 12.85 -9.36
C GLY A 40 16.72 13.04 -7.89
N HIS A 41 15.43 13.28 -7.66
CA HIS A 41 14.82 13.40 -6.32
C HIS A 41 13.59 12.47 -6.22
N PRO A 42 13.79 11.14 -6.22
CA PRO A 42 12.68 10.20 -6.38
C PRO A 42 11.74 10.18 -5.15
N GLU A 43 12.25 10.26 -3.92
CA GLU A 43 11.43 10.29 -2.71
C GLU A 43 10.56 11.56 -2.68
N GLU A 44 11.15 12.73 -2.90
CA GLU A 44 10.41 14.00 -2.90
C GLU A 44 9.32 14.03 -3.99
N THR A 45 9.57 13.38 -5.13
CA THR A 45 8.59 13.25 -6.20
C THR A 45 7.38 12.44 -5.74
N ILE A 46 7.59 11.34 -5.04
CA ILE A 46 6.52 10.49 -4.50
C ILE A 46 5.80 11.19 -3.34
N GLU A 47 6.53 11.85 -2.43
CA GLU A 47 5.94 12.63 -1.34
C GLU A 47 5.06 13.75 -1.86
N LYS A 48 5.50 14.49 -2.89
CA LYS A 48 4.68 15.53 -3.53
C LYS A 48 3.41 14.94 -4.14
N LEU A 49 3.49 13.77 -4.78
CA LEU A 49 2.33 13.10 -5.35
C LEU A 49 1.32 12.68 -4.28
N PHE A 50 1.78 11.93 -3.27
CA PHE A 50 0.91 11.48 -2.17
C PHE A 50 0.32 12.66 -1.41
N GLY A 51 1.12 13.68 -1.12
CA GLY A 51 0.71 14.88 -0.39
C GLY A 51 -0.30 15.72 -1.16
N ALA A 52 -0.12 15.87 -2.48
CA ALA A 52 -1.11 16.53 -3.35
C ALA A 52 -2.46 15.80 -3.36
N ASN A 53 -2.45 14.49 -3.16
CA ASN A 53 -3.65 13.67 -3.04
C ASN A 53 -4.11 13.49 -1.58
N GLY A 54 -3.55 14.21 -0.60
CA GLY A 54 -4.00 14.20 0.79
C GLY A 54 -3.54 12.99 1.61
N TRP A 55 -2.63 12.17 1.09
CA TRP A 55 -1.96 11.11 1.83
C TRP A 55 -0.71 11.69 2.50
N GLY A 56 -0.54 11.44 3.80
CA GLY A 56 0.46 12.10 4.65
C GLY A 56 1.11 11.15 5.65
N ASP A 57 1.59 11.71 6.77
CA ASP A 57 2.35 10.99 7.81
C ASP A 57 3.48 10.11 7.23
N MET A 58 4.22 10.73 6.31
CA MET A 58 5.15 10.04 5.44
C MET A 58 6.45 9.65 6.11
N TRP A 59 7.06 8.59 5.60
CA TRP A 59 8.36 8.10 6.01
C TRP A 59 9.11 7.51 4.81
N ARG A 60 10.44 7.45 4.90
CA ARG A 60 11.33 6.85 3.90
C ARG A 60 12.10 5.69 4.52
N ASN A 61 11.94 4.47 4.02
CA ASN A 61 12.68 3.28 4.50
C ASN A 61 12.47 2.09 3.54
N GLY A 62 12.81 0.86 3.94
CA GLY A 62 12.34 -0.37 3.32
C GLY A 62 11.05 -0.91 3.95
N VAL A 63 10.66 -2.13 3.54
CA VAL A 63 9.58 -2.91 4.17
C VAL A 63 10.19 -3.87 5.19
N TYR A 64 9.54 -4.08 6.34
CA TYR A 64 10.03 -5.04 7.33
C TYR A 64 10.17 -6.45 6.74
N ASP A 65 11.24 -7.14 7.14
CA ASP A 65 11.58 -8.51 6.76
C ASP A 65 10.76 -9.58 7.51
N TYR A 66 9.72 -9.16 8.23
CA TYR A 66 8.80 -10.03 8.95
C TYR A 66 7.34 -9.74 8.58
N LEU A 67 6.51 -10.77 8.64
CA LEU A 67 5.08 -10.64 8.40
C LEU A 67 4.41 -9.75 9.45
N HIS A 68 3.72 -8.72 8.97
CA HIS A 68 2.93 -7.79 9.76
C HIS A 68 1.78 -7.20 8.93
N TYR A 69 0.86 -6.50 9.60
CA TYR A 69 -0.21 -5.73 8.96
C TYR A 69 -0.62 -4.51 9.78
N HIS A 70 -1.34 -3.58 9.16
CA HIS A 70 -1.96 -2.42 9.80
C HIS A 70 -3.47 -2.63 9.93
N ALA A 71 -4.01 -2.59 11.16
CA ALA A 71 -5.43 -2.85 11.41
C ALA A 71 -6.28 -1.59 11.62
N THR A 72 -5.66 -0.41 11.61
CA THR A 72 -6.27 0.89 11.93
C THR A 72 -6.26 1.87 10.76
N VAL A 73 -5.51 1.59 9.69
CA VAL A 73 -5.28 2.54 8.60
C VAL A 73 -4.97 1.81 7.29
N HIS A 74 -5.29 2.45 6.17
CA HIS A 74 -4.84 2.06 4.84
C HIS A 74 -3.44 2.60 4.58
N GLU A 75 -2.67 1.97 3.70
CA GLU A 75 -1.29 2.36 3.44
C GLU A 75 -1.00 2.45 1.94
N ALA A 76 -0.21 3.44 1.55
CA ALA A 76 0.37 3.56 0.22
C ALA A 76 1.90 3.50 0.33
N LEU A 77 2.52 2.69 -0.54
CA LEU A 77 3.97 2.53 -0.62
C LEU A 77 4.41 2.88 -2.05
N GLY A 78 5.24 3.91 -2.22
CA GLY A 78 5.84 4.26 -3.51
C GLY A 78 7.33 3.95 -3.52
N VAL A 79 7.83 3.23 -4.52
CA VAL A 79 9.25 2.83 -4.61
C VAL A 79 10.08 3.96 -5.21
N SER A 80 11.04 4.48 -4.44
CA SER A 80 11.92 5.56 -4.89
C SER A 80 13.22 5.04 -5.52
N SER A 81 13.82 3.99 -4.98
CA SER A 81 15.10 3.44 -5.44
C SER A 81 15.23 1.94 -5.16
N GLY A 82 16.23 1.32 -5.79
CA GLY A 82 16.53 -0.10 -5.65
C GLY A 82 15.41 -1.01 -6.14
N SER A 83 15.38 -2.23 -5.62
CA SER A 83 14.37 -3.24 -5.95
C SER A 83 14.13 -4.16 -4.76
N ALA A 84 12.92 -4.71 -4.66
CA ALA A 84 12.60 -5.69 -3.64
C ALA A 84 11.60 -6.73 -4.13
N ARG A 85 11.65 -7.92 -3.54
CA ARG A 85 10.56 -8.89 -3.58
C ARG A 85 9.79 -8.79 -2.28
N VAL A 86 8.51 -8.43 -2.37
CA VAL A 86 7.63 -8.27 -1.21
C VAL A 86 6.44 -9.21 -1.35
N ARG A 87 6.15 -9.96 -0.28
CA ARG A 87 4.93 -10.76 -0.17
C ARG A 87 3.81 -9.89 0.34
N PHE A 88 2.66 -9.92 -0.31
CA PHE A 88 1.41 -9.31 0.15
C PHE A 88 0.33 -10.37 0.30
N GLY A 89 -0.55 -10.22 1.28
CA GLY A 89 -1.67 -11.13 1.56
C GLY A 89 -1.42 -12.19 2.64
N GLY A 90 -0.31 -12.13 3.37
CA GLY A 90 0.04 -13.16 4.36
C GLY A 90 0.67 -14.42 3.75
N ASP A 91 0.65 -15.53 4.49
CA ASP A 91 1.35 -16.77 4.10
C ASP A 91 0.76 -17.41 2.84
N LYS A 92 -0.55 -17.19 2.62
CA LYS A 92 -1.27 -17.60 1.39
C LYS A 92 -1.33 -16.48 0.34
N GLY A 93 -0.51 -15.46 0.52
CA GLY A 93 -0.41 -14.30 -0.33
C GLY A 93 0.35 -14.55 -1.63
N LYS A 94 0.84 -13.46 -2.23
CA LYS A 94 1.60 -13.46 -3.47
C LYS A 94 2.81 -12.55 -3.37
N ASP A 95 3.91 -12.99 -3.98
CA ASP A 95 5.15 -12.23 -4.07
C ASP A 95 5.13 -11.32 -5.30
N PHE A 96 5.59 -10.08 -5.13
CA PHE A 96 5.74 -9.10 -6.20
C PHE A 96 7.15 -8.55 -6.20
N ASP A 97 7.72 -8.49 -7.40
CA ASP A 97 8.96 -7.74 -7.63
C ASP A 97 8.58 -6.26 -7.80
N LEU A 98 9.13 -5.41 -6.94
CA LEU A 98 8.94 -3.98 -6.86
C LEU A 98 10.17 -3.26 -7.41
N ALA A 99 9.95 -2.22 -8.20
CA ALA A 99 10.96 -1.42 -8.87
C ALA A 99 10.61 0.09 -8.77
N PRO A 100 11.57 1.00 -9.01
CA PRO A 100 11.35 2.43 -8.85
C PRO A 100 10.19 2.93 -9.71
N GLY A 101 9.33 3.75 -9.10
CA GLY A 101 8.10 4.27 -9.69
C GLY A 101 6.87 3.38 -9.50
N ASP A 102 7.01 2.16 -8.99
CA ASP A 102 5.86 1.35 -8.58
C ASP A 102 5.15 1.94 -7.36
N VAL A 103 3.84 1.76 -7.29
CA VAL A 103 3.02 2.13 -6.12
C VAL A 103 2.15 0.95 -5.70
N ALA A 104 2.25 0.52 -4.46
CA ALA A 104 1.37 -0.47 -3.84
C ALA A 104 0.40 0.24 -2.88
N ILE A 105 -0.88 -0.13 -2.91
CA ILE A 105 -1.91 0.40 -2.02
C ILE A 105 -2.57 -0.76 -1.28
N LEU A 106 -2.47 -0.71 0.04
CA LEU A 106 -2.84 -1.76 0.96
C LEU A 106 -4.10 -1.34 1.73
N PRO A 107 -5.23 -2.03 1.51
CA PRO A 107 -6.33 -2.01 2.45
C PRO A 107 -5.88 -2.43 3.85
N ALA A 108 -6.52 -1.89 4.88
CA ALA A 108 -6.23 -2.25 6.27
C ALA A 108 -6.41 -3.77 6.44
N GLY A 109 -5.45 -4.41 7.11
CA GLY A 109 -5.38 -5.86 7.29
C GLY A 109 -4.51 -6.60 6.28
N THR A 110 -4.07 -5.95 5.19
CA THR A 110 -3.19 -6.59 4.19
C THR A 110 -1.85 -6.95 4.82
N GLY A 111 -1.62 -8.25 5.01
CA GLY A 111 -0.35 -8.75 5.52
C GLY A 111 0.76 -8.55 4.51
N HIS A 112 1.93 -8.11 4.95
CA HIS A 112 3.06 -7.95 4.06
C HIS A 112 4.42 -8.15 4.74
N GLN A 113 5.41 -8.52 3.93
CA GLN A 113 6.77 -8.84 4.36
C GLN A 113 7.76 -8.68 3.20
N CYS A 114 8.91 -8.07 3.47
CA CYS A 114 10.05 -8.08 2.56
C CYS A 114 10.71 -9.48 2.55
N ILE A 115 10.83 -10.08 1.36
CA ILE A 115 11.50 -11.38 1.16
C ILE A 115 12.98 -11.17 0.81
N SER A 116 13.27 -10.17 -0.02
CA SER A 116 14.61 -9.77 -0.39
C SER A 116 14.59 -8.35 -0.93
N ALA A 117 15.66 -7.59 -0.73
CA ALA A 117 15.81 -6.24 -1.28
C ALA A 117 17.27 -5.99 -1.71
N SER A 118 17.47 -5.08 -2.66
CA SER A 118 18.80 -4.51 -2.92
C SER A 118 19.21 -3.56 -1.79
N ASP A 119 20.51 -3.33 -1.64
CA ASP A 119 21.08 -2.50 -0.56
C ASP A 119 20.57 -1.04 -0.60
N ASP A 120 20.17 -0.57 -1.77
CA ASP A 120 19.66 0.78 -2.03
C ASP A 120 18.13 0.86 -2.08
N PHE A 121 17.41 -0.21 -1.70
CA PHE A 121 15.95 -0.23 -1.73
C PHE A 121 15.35 0.80 -0.76
N CYS A 122 14.54 1.70 -1.30
CA CYS A 122 13.84 2.73 -0.54
C CYS A 122 12.42 2.90 -1.08
N ILE A 123 11.48 3.03 -0.15
CA ILE A 123 10.08 3.35 -0.37
C ILE A 123 9.69 4.57 0.44
N VAL A 124 8.74 5.33 -0.08
CA VAL A 124 7.97 6.32 0.67
C VAL A 124 6.67 5.67 1.09
N GLY A 125 6.45 5.52 2.39
CA GLY A 125 5.16 5.11 2.94
C GLY A 125 4.30 6.32 3.29
N ALA A 126 2.99 6.21 3.11
CA ALA A 126 2.03 7.26 3.43
C ALA A 126 0.66 6.67 3.83
N TYR A 127 -0.10 7.47 4.57
CA TYR A 127 -1.40 7.10 5.11
C TYR A 127 -2.46 8.15 4.75
N PRO A 128 -3.73 7.79 4.53
CA PRO A 128 -4.78 8.77 4.35
C PRO A 128 -5.10 9.43 5.70
N PRO A 129 -5.83 10.57 5.72
CA PRO A 129 -6.21 11.23 6.96
C PRO A 129 -7.02 10.28 7.86
N GLY A 130 -6.60 10.13 9.12
CA GLY A 130 -7.26 9.17 10.00
C GLY A 130 -6.47 8.85 11.27
N PRO A 131 -6.81 7.72 11.93
CA PRO A 131 -6.07 7.23 13.09
C PRO A 131 -4.60 6.95 12.77
N LYS A 132 -3.76 6.96 13.80
CA LYS A 132 -2.35 6.58 13.65
C LYS A 132 -2.20 5.13 13.21
N MET A 133 -1.18 4.89 12.40
CA MET A 133 -0.76 3.53 12.03
C MET A 133 -0.34 2.73 13.27
N GLN A 134 -0.53 1.42 13.20
CA GLN A 134 -0.02 0.47 14.17
C GLN A 134 0.59 -0.72 13.45
N ILE A 135 1.77 -1.18 13.85
CA ILE A 135 2.37 -2.42 13.34
C ILE A 135 1.79 -3.59 14.14
N THR A 136 1.11 -4.52 13.48
CA THR A 136 0.47 -5.67 14.13
C THR A 136 1.14 -6.97 13.70
N ARG A 137 1.52 -7.81 14.66
CA ARG A 137 2.03 -9.17 14.40
C ARG A 137 0.87 -10.17 14.24
N PRO A 138 0.99 -11.15 13.34
CA PRO A 138 -0.03 -12.18 13.13
C PRO A 138 -0.07 -13.16 14.32
N THR A 139 -0.98 -12.93 15.26
CA THR A 139 -1.33 -13.87 16.33
C THR A 139 -2.85 -14.07 16.35
N PRO A 140 -3.36 -15.19 16.90
CA PRO A 140 -4.81 -15.39 17.02
C PRO A 140 -5.55 -14.25 17.74
N GLU A 141 -4.95 -13.70 18.80
CA GLU A 141 -5.55 -12.59 19.56
C GLU A 141 -5.57 -11.29 18.75
N ASN A 142 -4.49 -11.00 18.02
CA ASN A 142 -4.40 -9.82 17.16
C ASN A 142 -5.32 -9.94 15.95
N HIS A 143 -5.45 -11.13 15.38
CA HIS A 143 -6.40 -11.44 14.31
C HIS A 143 -7.84 -11.19 14.76
N ALA A 144 -8.25 -11.76 15.90
CA ALA A 144 -9.57 -11.56 16.47
C ALA A 144 -9.89 -10.09 16.79
N LYS A 145 -8.89 -9.31 17.21
CA LYS A 145 -9.03 -7.85 17.39
C LYS A 145 -9.15 -7.13 16.05
N ALA A 146 -8.33 -7.49 15.07
CA ALA A 146 -8.30 -6.88 13.75
C ALA A 146 -9.62 -7.08 12.99
N LEU A 147 -10.25 -8.25 13.12
CA LEU A 147 -11.59 -8.52 12.56
C LEU A 147 -12.67 -7.54 13.06
N LYS A 148 -12.45 -6.90 14.21
CA LYS A 148 -13.35 -5.87 14.76
C LYS A 148 -12.94 -4.46 14.36
N SER A 149 -11.64 -4.18 14.24
CA SER A 149 -11.13 -2.83 13.94
C SER A 149 -11.13 -2.50 12.45
N ILE A 150 -10.76 -3.45 11.58
CA ILE A 150 -10.62 -3.24 10.13
C ILE A 150 -11.92 -2.72 9.49
N PRO A 151 -13.12 -3.25 9.81
CA PRO A 151 -14.37 -2.72 9.27
C PRO A 151 -14.70 -1.27 9.66
N GLN A 152 -14.01 -0.73 10.68
CA GLN A 152 -14.19 0.66 11.14
C GLN A 152 -13.19 1.63 10.50
N VAL A 153 -12.22 1.13 9.71
CA VAL A 153 -11.25 1.98 9.02
C VAL A 153 -11.97 2.75 7.91
N PRO A 154 -11.93 4.10 7.93
CA PRO A 154 -12.64 4.90 6.95
C PRO A 154 -12.02 4.76 5.57
N MET A 155 -12.87 4.78 4.54
CA MET A 155 -12.43 4.92 3.16
C MET A 155 -11.60 6.20 2.99
N PRO A 156 -10.47 6.15 2.27
CA PRO A 156 -9.74 7.36 1.95
C PRO A 156 -10.56 8.25 1.00
N PRO A 157 -10.45 9.59 1.10
CA PRO A 157 -11.20 10.49 0.23
C PRO A 157 -10.72 10.48 -1.23
N THR A 158 -9.51 9.99 -1.48
CA THR A 158 -8.78 10.10 -2.75
C THR A 158 -7.87 8.88 -2.97
N ASP A 159 -7.60 8.58 -4.24
CA ASP A 159 -6.51 7.68 -4.65
C ASP A 159 -5.15 8.40 -4.48
N PRO A 160 -4.12 7.76 -3.89
CA PRO A 160 -2.81 8.39 -3.67
C PRO A 160 -2.05 8.70 -4.96
N VAL A 161 -2.39 8.07 -6.08
CA VAL A 161 -1.77 8.29 -7.40
C VAL A 161 -2.64 9.22 -8.26
N MET A 162 -3.94 8.93 -8.36
CA MET A 162 -4.83 9.60 -9.33
C MET A 162 -5.86 10.56 -8.71
N GLY A 163 -5.83 10.77 -7.40
CA GLY A 163 -6.70 11.74 -6.73
C GLY A 163 -8.18 11.36 -6.74
N ASN A 164 -9.05 12.33 -7.05
CA ASN A 164 -10.52 12.21 -6.90
C ASN A 164 -11.20 11.26 -7.89
N ASP A 165 -10.55 10.95 -9.02
CA ASP A 165 -11.10 10.08 -10.07
C ASP A 165 -10.29 8.78 -10.20
N GLY A 166 -9.49 8.47 -9.17
CA GLY A 166 -8.59 7.33 -9.21
C GLY A 166 -9.29 5.98 -9.05
N PRO A 167 -8.72 4.91 -9.64
CA PRO A 167 -9.27 3.55 -9.58
C PRO A 167 -9.59 3.05 -8.17
N LEU A 168 -8.84 3.47 -7.13
CA LEU A 168 -9.12 3.09 -5.74
C LEU A 168 -10.58 3.31 -5.35
N LEU A 169 -11.12 4.50 -5.64
CA LEU A 169 -12.46 4.90 -5.19
C LEU A 169 -13.57 4.05 -5.83
N HIS A 170 -13.32 3.52 -7.02
CA HIS A 170 -14.24 2.62 -7.73
C HIS A 170 -14.05 1.17 -7.31
N LEU A 171 -12.80 0.70 -7.24
CA LEU A 171 -12.45 -0.69 -6.94
C LEU A 171 -12.73 -1.10 -5.49
N TRP A 172 -12.67 -0.16 -4.56
CA TRP A 172 -12.97 -0.39 -3.15
C TRP A 172 -14.44 -0.16 -2.80
N ASN A 173 -15.23 0.38 -3.73
CA ASN A 173 -16.64 0.63 -3.50
C ASN A 173 -17.48 -0.60 -3.89
N PRO A 174 -18.20 -1.22 -2.94
CA PRO A 174 -19.01 -2.41 -3.20
C PRO A 174 -20.20 -2.15 -4.15
N ARG A 175 -20.56 -0.89 -4.43
CA ARG A 175 -21.67 -0.54 -5.35
C ARG A 175 -21.30 -0.62 -6.84
N HIS A 176 -20.04 -0.87 -7.17
CA HIS A 176 -19.56 -1.03 -8.55
C HIS A 176 -19.22 -2.48 -8.93
N ARG A 177 -19.72 -3.46 -8.16
CA ARG A 177 -19.65 -4.89 -8.49
C ARG A 177 -20.94 -5.39 -9.13
#